data_AF-A0A3N5PEW4-F1
#
_entry.id   AF-A0A3N5PEW4-F1
#
_cell.length_a   1.000
_cell.length_b   1.000
_cell.length_c   1.000
_cell.angle_alpha   90.00
_cell.angle_beta   90.00
_cell.angle_gamma   90.00
#
_symmetry.space_group_name_H-M   'P 1'
#
loop_
_entity.id
_entity.type
_entity.pdbx_description
1 polymer ?
#
loop_
_entity_poly.entity_id
_entity_poly.type
_entity_poly.pdbx_seq_one_letter_code
_entity_poly.pdbx_strand_id
1 'polypeptide(L)'
;MIKRIYRPTSLTLLGVATIIAAISGTIGYIIGRAPALPSVLPVHFDHEGIADRFVRASYPIALVPVWIQLTLATVFGTIAGVLLYRTQTRRSAVEDKVTRQERERMLMAAEAISLLAAIWVAFQGLLSVRLIIMWQNMCCGLGEIYYQALVVCIVLSVVVGIRAAVYLQYPKPVVRETEDAHWKFRGIYFNPSDPALFVPLRSGLGWTLNFGRPQALLFLGVFLFVSIFAPLVILRVLLGE
;
A
#
# COMPACT_ATOMS: atom_id res chain seq x y z
N MET A 1 -17.49 5.16 -33.00
CA MET A 1 -18.12 5.45 -31.69
C MET A 1 -17.04 5.34 -30.61
N ILE A 2 -16.43 6.48 -30.23
CA ILE A 2 -15.32 6.51 -29.26
C ILE A 2 -15.86 6.03 -27.91
N LYS A 3 -15.38 4.88 -27.43
CA LYS A 3 -15.63 4.42 -26.05
C LYS A 3 -15.20 5.55 -25.11
N ARG A 4 -16.13 6.33 -24.57
CA ARG A 4 -15.87 7.24 -23.44
C ARG A 4 -15.26 6.37 -22.33
N ILE A 5 -13.94 6.49 -22.17
CA ILE A 5 -13.17 5.87 -21.09
C ILE A 5 -13.66 6.52 -19.81
N TYR A 6 -14.22 5.73 -18.89
CA TYR A 6 -14.55 6.25 -17.57
C TYR A 6 -13.23 6.56 -16.85
N ARG A 7 -13.07 7.83 -16.49
CA ARG A 7 -11.84 8.35 -15.90
C ARG A 7 -11.77 7.93 -14.42
N PRO A 8 -10.58 7.62 -13.88
CA PRO A 8 -10.39 7.47 -12.44
C PRO A 8 -10.97 8.69 -11.70
N THR A 9 -11.41 8.49 -10.46
CA THR A 9 -11.96 9.59 -9.65
C THR A 9 -10.89 10.66 -9.42
N SER A 10 -11.32 11.91 -9.16
CA SER A 10 -10.39 13.00 -8.85
C SER A 10 -9.50 12.68 -7.65
N LEU A 11 -10.03 11.96 -6.65
CA LEU A 11 -9.28 11.51 -5.48
C LEU A 11 -8.27 10.38 -5.80
N THR A 12 -8.61 9.49 -6.73
CA THR A 12 -7.65 8.49 -7.24
C THR A 12 -6.48 9.19 -7.94
N LEU A 13 -6.79 10.15 -8.81
CA LEU A 13 -5.79 10.97 -9.51
C LEU A 13 -4.94 11.80 -8.54
N LEU A 14 -5.57 12.39 -7.52
CA LEU A 14 -4.87 13.09 -6.45
C LEU A 14 -3.91 12.15 -5.72
N GLY A 15 -4.34 10.95 -5.34
CA GLY A 15 -3.48 9.96 -4.68
C GLY A 15 -2.27 9.59 -5.54
N VAL A 16 -2.47 9.34 -6.84
CA VAL A 16 -1.37 9.05 -7.78
C VAL A 16 -0.42 10.24 -7.91
N ALA A 17 -0.94 11.47 -8.04
CA ALA A 17 -0.13 12.68 -8.11
C ALA A 17 0.70 12.89 -6.83
N THR A 18 0.10 12.67 -5.66
CA THR A 18 0.79 12.74 -4.37
C THR A 18 1.90 11.70 -4.26
N ILE A 19 1.68 10.46 -4.71
CA ILE A 19 2.71 9.41 -4.74
C ILE A 19 3.91 9.84 -5.58
N ILE A 20 3.67 10.32 -6.81
CA ILE A 20 4.72 10.75 -7.72
C ILE A 20 5.49 11.95 -7.15
N ALA A 21 4.77 12.94 -6.60
CA ALA A 21 5.37 14.12 -5.98
C ALA A 21 6.22 13.75 -4.75
N ALA A 22 5.71 12.85 -3.90
CA ALA A 22 6.42 12.39 -2.71
C ALA A 22 7.71 11.65 -3.05
N ILE A 23 7.66 10.70 -4.01
CA ILE A 23 8.85 9.98 -4.48
C ILE A 23 9.87 10.95 -5.07
N SER A 24 9.44 11.82 -5.97
CA SER A 24 10.33 12.79 -6.64
C SER A 24 10.98 13.74 -5.63
N GLY A 25 10.19 14.26 -4.68
CA GLY A 25 10.68 15.13 -3.62
C GLY A 25 11.66 14.42 -2.67
N THR A 26 11.39 13.16 -2.34
CA THR A 26 12.26 12.35 -1.48
C THR A 26 13.61 12.08 -2.16
N ILE A 27 13.59 11.70 -3.45
CA ILE A 27 14.81 11.52 -4.25
C ILE A 27 15.62 12.83 -4.30
N GLY A 28 14.97 13.94 -4.66
CA GLY A 28 15.63 15.25 -4.76
C GLY A 28 16.24 15.69 -3.43
N TYR A 29 15.51 15.49 -2.32
CA TYR A 29 16.00 15.81 -0.98
C TYR A 29 17.22 14.97 -0.60
N ILE A 30 17.18 13.65 -0.78
CA ILE A 30 18.28 12.75 -0.43
C ILE A 30 19.52 13.07 -1.27
N ILE A 31 19.37 13.24 -2.59
CA ILE A 31 20.50 13.57 -3.48
C ILE A 31 21.11 14.93 -3.09
N GLY A 32 20.28 15.93 -2.79
CA GLY A 32 20.76 17.24 -2.37
C GLY A 32 21.48 17.24 -1.01
N ARG A 33 21.19 16.27 -0.14
CA ARG A 33 21.83 16.13 1.18
C ARG A 33 22.96 15.10 1.21
N ALA A 34 23.08 14.25 0.20
CA ALA A 34 24.09 13.19 0.14
C ALA A 34 25.54 13.68 0.36
N PRO A 35 25.98 14.85 -0.16
CA PRO A 35 27.34 15.35 0.08
C PRO A 35 27.63 15.72 1.54
N ALA A 36 26.58 16.00 2.33
CA ALA A 36 26.69 16.38 3.74
C ALA A 36 26.49 15.19 4.69
N LEU A 37 26.41 13.96 4.17
CA LEU A 37 26.35 12.76 4.99
C LEU A 37 27.76 12.37 5.46
N PRO A 38 27.89 11.88 6.71
CA PRO A 38 29.14 11.30 7.17
C PRO A 38 29.56 10.09 6.32
N SER A 39 30.86 9.77 6.29
CA SER A 39 31.39 8.63 5.53
C SER A 39 30.92 7.26 6.06
N VAL A 40 30.49 7.21 7.31
CA VAL A 40 29.90 6.06 7.99
C VAL A 40 28.56 6.44 8.60
N LEU A 41 27.56 5.59 8.45
CA LEU A 41 26.20 5.82 8.92
C LEU A 41 25.88 4.85 10.07
N PRO A 42 25.36 5.31 11.21
CA PRO A 42 24.89 4.42 12.26
C PRO A 42 23.64 3.68 11.78
N VAL A 43 23.62 2.37 12.01
CA VAL A 43 22.51 1.46 11.66
C VAL A 43 21.92 0.74 12.87
N HIS A 44 22.63 0.77 13.99
CA HIS A 44 22.18 0.25 15.27
C HIS A 44 22.67 1.17 16.40
N PHE A 45 21.87 1.24 17.46
CA PHE A 45 22.18 1.95 18.69
C PHE A 45 21.94 0.97 19.84
N ASP A 46 22.82 0.98 20.83
CA ASP A 46 22.65 0.18 22.03
C ASP A 46 21.50 0.73 22.92
N HIS A 47 21.32 0.09 24.08
CA HIS A 47 20.28 0.46 25.06
C HIS A 47 20.53 1.83 25.72
N GLU A 48 21.75 2.36 25.66
CA GLU A 48 22.09 3.71 26.12
C GLU A 48 21.91 4.76 25.02
N GLY A 49 21.56 4.34 23.80
CA GLY A 49 21.36 5.20 22.64
C GLY A 49 22.66 5.57 21.93
N ILE A 50 23.76 4.86 22.20
CA ILE A 50 25.06 5.08 21.58
C ILE A 50 25.16 4.20 20.33
N ALA A 51 25.64 4.78 19.24
CA ALA A 51 25.83 4.05 17.99
C ALA A 51 26.99 3.04 18.14
N ASP A 52 26.68 1.76 18.02
CA ASP A 52 27.62 0.64 18.16
C ASP A 52 27.84 -0.12 16.83
N ARG A 53 26.94 0.03 15.85
CA ARG A 53 27.08 -0.55 14.50
C ARG A 53 26.96 0.51 13.42
N PHE A 54 27.90 0.45 12.47
CA PHE A 54 28.03 1.40 11.37
C PHE A 54 28.15 0.70 10.03
N VAL A 55 27.69 1.37 8.98
CA VAL A 55 27.89 0.96 7.59
C VAL A 55 28.55 2.10 6.81
N ARG A 56 29.31 1.79 5.76
CA ARG A 56 29.84 2.82 4.87
C ARG A 56 28.70 3.51 4.14
N ALA A 57 28.70 4.85 4.13
CA ALA A 57 27.71 5.62 3.40
C ALA A 57 27.76 5.30 1.90
N SER A 58 26.60 5.09 1.30
CA SER A 58 26.44 4.91 -0.14
C SER A 58 25.06 5.39 -0.57
N TYR A 59 24.92 5.79 -1.83
CA TYR A 59 23.63 6.21 -2.38
C TYR A 59 22.52 5.17 -2.19
N PRO A 60 22.75 3.86 -2.43
CA PRO A 60 21.71 2.86 -2.22
C PRO A 60 21.23 2.76 -0.75
N ILE A 61 22.12 2.94 0.22
CA ILE A 61 21.78 2.98 1.66
C ILE A 61 20.99 4.26 2.00
N ALA A 62 21.44 5.41 1.50
CA ALA A 62 20.75 6.67 1.72
C ALA A 62 19.33 6.68 1.11
N LEU A 63 19.12 5.94 0.02
CA LEU A 63 17.86 5.83 -0.71
C LEU A 63 16.90 4.75 -0.18
N VAL A 64 17.17 4.11 0.96
CA VAL A 64 16.25 3.13 1.58
C VAL A 64 14.79 3.62 1.66
N PRO A 65 14.48 4.86 2.08
CA PRO A 65 13.11 5.36 2.07
C PRO A 65 12.48 5.37 0.67
N VAL A 66 13.25 5.66 -0.38
CA VAL A 66 12.79 5.64 -1.77
C VAL A 66 12.49 4.22 -2.22
N TRP A 67 13.33 3.25 -1.86
CA TRP A 67 13.05 1.84 -2.16
C TRP A 67 11.73 1.39 -1.54
N ILE A 68 11.48 1.76 -0.28
CA ILE A 68 10.21 1.49 0.40
C ILE A 68 9.04 2.20 -0.32
N GLN A 69 9.20 3.47 -0.70
CA GLN A 69 8.17 4.19 -1.45
C GLN A 69 7.83 3.52 -2.78
N LEU A 70 8.84 3.10 -3.54
CA LEU A 70 8.65 2.41 -4.81
C LEU A 70 7.93 1.08 -4.60
N THR A 71 8.33 0.29 -3.60
CA THR A 71 7.66 -0.97 -3.26
C THR A 71 6.18 -0.74 -2.90
N LEU A 72 5.89 0.22 -2.01
CA LEU A 72 4.51 0.55 -1.62
C LEU A 72 3.70 1.04 -2.83
N ALA A 73 4.27 1.95 -3.64
CA ALA A 73 3.62 2.48 -4.84
C ALA A 73 3.32 1.39 -5.87
N THR A 74 4.23 0.44 -6.08
CA THR A 74 4.02 -0.71 -6.97
C THR A 74 2.94 -1.63 -6.43
N VAL A 75 2.99 -2.00 -5.14
CA VAL A 75 1.99 -2.90 -4.54
C VAL A 75 0.60 -2.29 -4.58
N PHE A 76 0.41 -1.09 -4.07
CA PHE A 76 -0.92 -0.48 -4.07
C PHE A 76 -1.36 -0.04 -5.47
N GLY A 77 -0.43 0.43 -6.29
CA GLY A 77 -0.69 0.83 -7.68
C GLY A 77 -1.15 -0.34 -8.54
N THR A 78 -0.58 -1.53 -8.37
CA THR A 78 -1.03 -2.74 -9.07
C THR A 78 -2.43 -3.16 -8.62
N ILE A 79 -2.71 -3.14 -7.32
CA ILE A 79 -4.06 -3.47 -6.81
C ILE A 79 -5.10 -2.47 -7.34
N ALA A 80 -4.83 -1.17 -7.23
CA ALA A 80 -5.72 -0.12 -7.76
C ALA A 80 -5.86 -0.24 -9.28
N GLY A 81 -4.77 -0.50 -10.01
CA GLY A 81 -4.75 -0.69 -11.45
C GLY A 81 -5.59 -1.89 -11.91
N VAL A 82 -5.51 -3.02 -11.21
CA VAL A 82 -6.34 -4.20 -11.50
C VAL A 82 -7.81 -3.89 -11.27
N LEU A 83 -8.17 -3.21 -10.18
CA LEU A 83 -9.55 -2.81 -9.92
C LEU A 83 -10.08 -1.88 -11.02
N LEU A 84 -9.32 -0.86 -11.39
CA LEU A 84 -9.67 0.06 -12.48
C LEU A 84 -9.78 -0.65 -13.82
N TYR A 85 -8.86 -1.56 -14.15
CA TYR A 85 -8.93 -2.35 -15.39
C TYR A 85 -10.21 -3.20 -15.45
N ARG A 86 -10.58 -3.88 -14.36
CA ARG A 86 -11.81 -4.70 -14.31
C ARG A 86 -13.08 -3.85 -14.50
N THR A 87 -13.09 -2.60 -14.05
CA THR A 87 -14.23 -1.69 -14.29
C THR A 87 -14.41 -1.35 -15.76
N GLN A 88 -13.34 -1.36 -16.57
CA GLN A 88 -13.39 -1.01 -17.98
C GLN A 88 -13.87 -2.18 -18.86
N THR A 89 -13.51 -3.42 -18.50
CA THR A 89 -13.81 -4.62 -19.29
C THR A 89 -15.27 -5.08 -19.17
N ARG A 90 -15.98 -4.74 -18.09
CA ARG A 90 -17.39 -5.16 -17.85
C ARG A 90 -18.47 -4.33 -18.59
N ARG A 91 -18.11 -3.55 -19.60
CA ARG A 91 -19.04 -2.66 -20.32
C ARG A 91 -19.91 -3.43 -21.33
N SER A 92 -21.16 -3.73 -20.95
CA SER A 92 -22.22 -4.18 -21.88
C SER A 92 -23.11 -3.01 -22.31
N ALA A 93 -23.68 -3.06 -23.52
CA ALA A 93 -24.53 -2.00 -24.07
C ALA A 93 -25.85 -1.80 -23.29
N VAL A 94 -26.27 -2.82 -22.55
CA VAL A 94 -27.34 -2.79 -21.54
C VAL A 94 -26.68 -3.15 -20.22
N GLU A 95 -26.51 -2.17 -19.32
CA GLU A 95 -25.83 -2.37 -18.03
C GLU A 95 -26.89 -2.52 -16.93
N ASP A 96 -27.06 -3.75 -16.42
CA ASP A 96 -27.94 -4.02 -15.29
C ASP A 96 -27.54 -3.21 -14.05
N LYS A 97 -28.52 -2.85 -13.22
CA LYS A 97 -28.32 -2.09 -11.97
C LYS A 97 -27.26 -2.74 -11.06
N VAL A 98 -27.20 -4.07 -11.02
CA VAL A 98 -26.23 -4.85 -10.23
C VAL A 98 -24.80 -4.64 -10.75
N THR A 99 -24.59 -4.72 -12.07
CA THR A 99 -23.27 -4.52 -12.70
C THR A 99 -22.74 -3.11 -12.48
N ARG A 100 -23.63 -2.10 -12.54
CA ARG A 100 -23.27 -0.71 -12.26
C ARG A 100 -22.82 -0.51 -10.81
N GLN A 101 -23.54 -1.11 -9.86
CA GLN A 101 -23.23 -1.02 -8.43
C GLN A 101 -21.90 -1.71 -8.07
N GLU A 102 -21.63 -2.88 -8.65
CA GLU A 102 -20.34 -3.56 -8.49
C GLU A 102 -19.17 -2.72 -9.02
N ARG A 103 -19.38 -2.01 -10.13
CA ARG A 103 -18.38 -1.10 -10.71
C ARG A 103 -18.07 0.09 -9.80
N GLU A 104 -19.11 0.74 -9.27
CA GLU A 104 -18.95 1.87 -8.34
C GLU A 104 -18.18 1.46 -7.08
N ARG A 105 -18.43 0.25 -6.55
CA ARG A 105 -17.63 -0.32 -5.44
C ARG A 105 -16.16 -0.50 -5.78
N MET A 106 -15.85 -1.00 -6.98
CA MET A 106 -14.45 -1.18 -7.42
C MET A 106 -13.72 0.15 -7.57
N LEU A 107 -14.41 1.19 -8.08
CA LEU A 107 -13.84 2.54 -8.18
C LEU A 107 -13.56 3.13 -6.80
N MET A 108 -14.49 2.99 -5.84
CA MET A 108 -14.29 3.47 -4.47
C MET A 108 -13.19 2.69 -3.73
N ALA A 109 -13.08 1.38 -3.97
CA ALA A 109 -11.99 0.58 -3.43
C ALA A 109 -10.63 1.00 -4.03
N ALA A 110 -10.55 1.20 -5.35
CA ALA A 110 -9.35 1.70 -6.01
C ALA A 110 -8.94 3.08 -5.46
N GLU A 111 -9.92 3.97 -5.27
CA GLU A 111 -9.70 5.29 -4.68
C GLU A 111 -9.15 5.19 -3.25
N ALA A 112 -9.78 4.39 -2.39
CA ALA A 112 -9.32 4.19 -1.01
C ALA A 112 -7.89 3.64 -0.96
N ILE A 113 -7.59 2.67 -1.84
CA ILE A 113 -6.24 2.11 -1.97
C ILE A 113 -5.24 3.18 -2.43
N SER A 114 -5.58 4.00 -3.43
CA SER A 114 -4.72 5.08 -3.90
C SER A 114 -4.47 6.14 -2.82
N LEU A 115 -5.47 6.46 -1.99
CA LEU A 115 -5.31 7.39 -0.87
C LEU A 115 -4.46 6.80 0.26
N LEU A 116 -4.67 5.53 0.63
CA LEU A 116 -3.82 4.84 1.61
C LEU A 116 -2.37 4.78 1.13
N ALA A 117 -2.15 4.44 -0.13
CA ALA A 117 -0.83 4.45 -0.74
C ALA A 117 -0.19 5.84 -0.67
N ALA A 118 -0.94 6.89 -1.02
CA ALA A 118 -0.45 8.26 -0.95
C ALA A 118 -0.05 8.67 0.47
N ILE A 119 -0.84 8.33 1.50
CA ILE A 119 -0.52 8.61 2.91
C ILE A 119 0.80 7.95 3.30
N TRP A 120 0.94 6.64 3.07
CA TRP A 120 2.11 5.90 3.53
C TRP A 120 3.36 6.18 2.68
N VAL A 121 3.24 6.43 1.38
CA VAL A 121 4.35 6.87 0.52
C VAL A 121 4.82 8.28 0.92
N ALA A 122 3.89 9.22 1.17
CA ALA A 122 4.25 10.55 1.64
C ALA A 122 4.94 10.53 3.02
N PHE A 123 4.47 9.66 3.92
CA PHE A 123 5.09 9.46 5.24
C PHE A 123 6.56 9.01 5.14
N GLN A 124 6.93 8.20 4.14
CA GLN A 124 8.34 7.85 3.90
C GLN A 124 9.21 9.06 3.52
N GLY A 125 8.61 10.12 2.97
CA GLY A 125 9.31 11.39 2.75
C GLY A 125 9.77 12.01 4.07
N LEU A 126 8.90 12.02 5.09
CA LEU A 126 9.30 12.45 6.44
C LEU A 126 10.35 11.52 7.04
N LEU A 127 10.22 10.20 6.86
CA LEU A 127 11.26 9.25 7.29
C LEU A 127 12.62 9.63 6.71
N SER A 128 12.70 9.98 5.41
CA SER A 128 13.96 10.37 4.77
C SER A 128 14.60 11.60 5.41
N VAL A 129 13.80 12.62 5.75
CA VAL A 129 14.27 13.82 6.45
C VAL A 129 14.83 13.47 7.82
N ARG A 130 14.11 12.64 8.56
CA ARG A 130 14.50 12.28 9.93
C ARG A 130 15.71 11.35 9.96
N LEU A 131 15.85 10.42 9.01
CA LEU A 131 17.05 9.59 8.87
C LEU A 131 18.28 10.41 8.50
N ILE A 132 18.17 11.37 7.59
CA ILE A 132 19.29 12.26 7.27
C ILE A 132 19.74 13.06 8.49
N ILE A 133 18.80 13.64 9.25
CA ILE A 133 19.13 14.37 10.49
C ILE A 133 19.78 13.43 11.51
N MET A 134 19.24 12.22 11.69
CA MET A 134 19.78 11.19 12.58
C MET A 134 21.23 10.85 12.23
N TRP A 135 21.51 10.61 10.94
CA TRP A 135 22.86 10.32 10.45
C TRP A 135 23.81 11.51 10.59
N GLN A 136 23.37 12.73 10.30
CA GLN A 136 24.21 13.93 10.44
C GLN A 136 24.60 14.21 11.90
N ASN A 137 23.67 13.97 12.83
CA ASN A 137 23.88 14.25 14.25
C ASN A 137 24.43 13.05 15.03
N MET A 138 24.57 11.88 14.40
CA MET A 138 24.97 10.62 15.05
C MET A 138 24.13 10.30 16.31
N CYS A 139 22.84 10.69 16.31
CA CYS A 139 21.97 10.54 17.47
C CYS A 139 20.97 9.40 17.27
N CYS A 140 20.55 8.77 18.36
CA CYS A 140 19.51 7.75 18.30
C CYS A 140 18.13 8.37 18.09
N GLY A 141 17.31 7.73 17.25
CA GLY A 141 15.88 7.99 17.15
C GLY A 141 15.47 9.04 16.11
N LEU A 142 14.21 8.93 15.70
CA LEU A 142 13.62 9.77 14.64
C LEU A 142 12.93 11.02 15.21
N GLY A 143 12.94 11.21 16.53
CA GLY A 143 12.31 12.32 17.27
C GLY A 143 10.78 12.37 17.22
N GLU A 144 10.20 13.20 18.10
CA GLU A 144 8.75 13.20 18.40
C GLU A 144 7.86 13.47 17.20
N ILE A 145 8.27 14.38 16.31
CA ILE A 145 7.49 14.75 15.12
C ILE A 145 7.24 13.55 14.19
N TYR A 146 8.16 12.58 14.15
CA TYR A 146 7.99 11.36 13.37
C TYR A 146 6.85 10.51 13.93
N TYR A 147 6.82 10.32 15.24
CA TYR A 147 5.79 9.52 15.92
C TYR A 147 4.42 10.21 15.91
N GLN A 148 4.39 11.53 16.05
CA GLN A 148 3.16 12.31 15.91
C GLN A 148 2.59 12.18 14.49
N ALA A 149 3.43 12.32 13.47
CA ALA A 149 3.03 12.10 12.08
C ALA A 149 2.57 10.66 11.83
N LEU A 150 3.19 9.66 12.46
CA LEU A 150 2.75 8.26 12.38
C LEU A 150 1.31 8.10 12.91
N VAL A 151 1.00 8.71 14.06
CA VAL A 151 -0.37 8.71 14.61
C VAL A 151 -1.35 9.37 13.64
N VAL A 152 -0.98 10.52 13.05
CA VAL A 152 -1.80 11.19 12.03
C VAL A 152 -2.05 10.28 10.81
N CYS A 153 -1.02 9.60 10.30
CA CYS A 153 -1.15 8.66 9.18
C CYS A 153 -2.07 7.48 9.51
N ILE A 154 -2.01 6.96 10.74
CA ILE A 154 -2.91 5.91 11.23
C ILE A 154 -4.35 6.42 11.27
N VAL A 155 -4.59 7.60 11.85
CA VAL A 155 -5.92 8.22 11.92
C VAL A 155 -6.49 8.46 10.53
N LEU A 156 -5.70 9.04 9.61
CA LEU A 156 -6.11 9.25 8.22
C LEU A 156 -6.43 7.92 7.52
N SER A 157 -5.64 6.87 7.76
CA SER A 157 -5.91 5.53 7.22
C SER A 157 -7.24 4.97 7.72
N VAL A 158 -7.55 5.16 9.01
CA VAL A 158 -8.84 4.77 9.60
C VAL A 158 -9.98 5.56 8.97
N VAL A 159 -9.83 6.88 8.78
CA VAL A 159 -10.84 7.72 8.12
C VAL A 159 -11.11 7.24 6.69
N VAL A 160 -10.06 6.97 5.91
CA VAL A 160 -10.18 6.43 4.55
C VAL A 160 -10.86 5.06 4.57
N GLY A 161 -10.48 4.19 5.51
CA GLY A 161 -11.07 2.87 5.70
C GLY A 161 -12.56 2.91 6.07
N ILE A 162 -12.96 3.77 7.01
CA ILE A 162 -14.36 3.96 7.41
C ILE A 162 -15.16 4.50 6.23
N ARG A 163 -14.66 5.52 5.53
CA ARG A 163 -15.33 6.07 4.35
C ARG A 163 -15.55 5.00 3.28
N ALA A 164 -14.52 4.20 2.99
CA ALA A 164 -14.63 3.09 2.07
C ALA A 164 -15.66 2.05 2.55
N ALA A 165 -15.64 1.69 3.83
CA ALA A 165 -16.57 0.73 4.42
C ALA A 165 -18.03 1.19 4.34
N VAL A 166 -18.33 2.44 4.69
CA VAL A 166 -19.69 3.02 4.62
C VAL A 166 -20.22 2.99 3.19
N TYR A 167 -19.40 3.35 2.20
CA TYR A 167 -19.80 3.32 0.79
C TYR A 167 -19.95 1.91 0.23
N LEU A 168 -19.09 0.97 0.63
CA LEU A 168 -19.16 -0.42 0.19
C LEU A 168 -20.40 -1.15 0.75
N GLN A 169 -20.95 -0.68 1.88
CA GLN A 169 -22.13 -1.24 2.54
C GLN A 169 -23.45 -0.89 1.84
N TYR A 170 -23.49 0.05 0.90
CA TYR A 170 -24.74 0.51 0.28
C TYR A 170 -24.76 0.45 -1.26
N PRO A 171 -25.81 -0.18 -1.85
CA PRO A 171 -26.74 -1.15 -1.23
C PRO A 171 -25.98 -2.34 -0.64
N LYS A 172 -26.57 -3.07 0.32
CA LYS A 172 -25.96 -4.30 0.88
C LYS A 172 -25.42 -5.16 -0.27
N PRO A 173 -24.20 -5.75 -0.18
CA PRO A 173 -23.81 -6.77 -1.14
C PRO A 173 -24.96 -7.76 -1.24
N VAL A 174 -25.41 -8.06 -2.47
CA VAL A 174 -26.24 -9.24 -2.69
C VAL A 174 -25.36 -10.36 -2.17
N VAL A 175 -25.63 -10.81 -0.95
CA VAL A 175 -24.99 -11.99 -0.41
C VAL A 175 -25.48 -13.05 -1.37
N ARG A 176 -24.64 -13.42 -2.34
CA ARG A 176 -24.79 -14.72 -2.97
C ARG A 176 -24.80 -15.66 -1.79
N GLU A 177 -25.93 -16.31 -1.54
CA GLU A 177 -25.98 -17.45 -0.65
C GLU A 177 -24.92 -18.41 -1.17
N THR A 178 -23.76 -18.33 -0.53
CA THR A 178 -22.63 -19.18 -0.81
C THR A 178 -22.82 -20.31 0.17
N GLU A 179 -22.84 -21.54 -0.33
CA GLU A 179 -23.07 -22.71 0.51
C GLU A 179 -22.10 -22.69 1.71
N ASP A 180 -22.64 -22.90 2.91
CA ASP A 180 -21.86 -22.86 4.16
C ASP A 180 -20.67 -23.82 4.13
N ALA A 181 -20.75 -24.89 3.32
CA ALA A 181 -19.69 -25.87 3.12
C ALA A 181 -18.35 -25.27 2.66
N HIS A 182 -18.36 -24.12 1.99
CA HIS A 182 -17.16 -23.45 1.49
C HIS A 182 -16.54 -22.47 2.50
N TRP A 183 -17.21 -22.19 3.62
CA TRP A 183 -16.72 -21.27 4.65
C TRP A 183 -16.00 -22.03 5.77
N LYS A 184 -14.70 -21.76 5.93
CA LYS A 184 -13.86 -22.31 7.01
C LYS A 184 -13.49 -21.23 8.02
N PHE A 185 -13.25 -21.65 9.27
CA PHE A 185 -12.76 -20.79 10.36
C PHE A 185 -13.50 -19.45 10.49
N ARG A 186 -14.81 -19.44 10.25
CA ARG A 186 -15.69 -18.28 10.40
C ARG A 186 -15.41 -17.04 9.52
N GLY A 187 -14.47 -17.11 8.56
CA GLY A 187 -14.14 -15.99 7.66
C GLY A 187 -13.23 -16.31 6.47
N ILE A 188 -12.77 -17.56 6.32
CA ILE A 188 -11.93 -18.01 5.22
C ILE A 188 -12.83 -18.72 4.20
N TYR A 189 -12.85 -18.24 2.97
CA TYR A 189 -13.64 -18.84 1.90
C TYR A 189 -12.78 -19.76 1.04
N PHE A 190 -13.25 -20.98 0.78
CA PHE A 190 -12.55 -21.98 -0.01
C PHE A 190 -13.50 -22.64 -1.02
N ASN A 191 -13.49 -22.13 -2.25
CA ASN A 191 -14.24 -22.72 -3.36
C ASN A 191 -13.42 -22.74 -4.66
N PRO A 192 -12.83 -23.88 -5.04
CA PRO A 192 -12.09 -24.01 -6.30
C PRO A 192 -12.95 -23.81 -7.55
N SER A 193 -14.27 -23.99 -7.46
CA SER A 193 -15.20 -23.83 -8.58
C SER A 193 -15.60 -22.36 -8.79
N ASP A 194 -15.57 -21.54 -7.74
CA ASP A 194 -15.87 -20.11 -7.81
C ASP A 194 -14.68 -19.34 -8.44
N PRO A 195 -14.83 -18.69 -9.61
CA PRO A 195 -13.75 -17.96 -10.26
C PRO A 195 -13.38 -16.64 -9.57
N ALA A 196 -14.13 -16.20 -8.54
CA ALA A 196 -13.81 -14.99 -7.80
C ALA A 196 -12.54 -15.16 -6.96
N LEU A 197 -11.60 -14.23 -7.11
CA LEU A 197 -10.40 -14.10 -6.26
C LEU A 197 -10.74 -13.51 -4.88
N PHE A 198 -11.63 -12.52 -4.86
CA PHE A 198 -12.13 -11.87 -3.65
C PHE A 198 -13.62 -12.13 -3.52
N VAL A 199 -14.05 -12.53 -2.33
CA VAL A 199 -15.44 -12.90 -2.02
C VAL A 199 -15.92 -12.07 -0.84
N PRO A 200 -17.15 -11.53 -0.87
CA PRO A 200 -17.69 -10.79 0.26
C PRO A 200 -17.73 -11.66 1.51
N LEU A 201 -17.34 -11.12 2.67
CA LEU A 201 -17.48 -11.82 3.95
C LEU A 201 -18.97 -12.09 4.24
N ARG A 202 -19.27 -13.27 4.80
CA ARG A 202 -20.63 -13.67 5.23
C ARG A 202 -21.29 -12.71 6.23
N SER A 203 -20.50 -11.96 6.99
CA SER A 203 -20.98 -10.89 7.88
C SER A 203 -21.50 -9.67 7.12
N GLY A 204 -21.33 -9.62 5.80
CA GLY A 204 -21.61 -8.45 4.97
C GLY A 204 -20.57 -7.33 5.10
N LEU A 205 -19.59 -7.49 5.98
CA LEU A 205 -18.55 -6.50 6.29
C LEU A 205 -17.20 -6.94 5.70
N GLY A 206 -16.91 -6.44 4.50
CA GLY A 206 -15.60 -6.59 3.86
C GLY A 206 -15.51 -7.74 2.86
N TRP A 207 -14.28 -8.08 2.48
CA TRP A 207 -13.93 -9.08 1.48
C TRP A 207 -12.85 -10.00 2.03
N THR A 208 -12.90 -11.28 1.65
CA THR A 208 -11.86 -12.28 1.90
C THR A 208 -11.31 -12.79 0.57
N LEU A 209 -10.14 -13.42 0.58
CA LEU A 209 -9.63 -14.14 -0.59
C LEU A 209 -10.33 -15.50 -0.71
N ASN A 210 -10.51 -15.98 -1.93
CA ASN A 210 -10.89 -17.37 -2.19
C ASN A 210 -9.65 -18.25 -2.15
N PHE A 211 -9.38 -18.88 -1.01
CA PHE A 211 -8.22 -19.74 -0.80
C PHE A 211 -8.29 -21.05 -1.59
N GLY A 212 -9.42 -21.37 -2.21
CA GLY A 212 -9.56 -22.48 -3.15
C GLY A 212 -8.92 -22.21 -4.52
N ARG A 213 -8.44 -20.99 -4.78
CA ARG A 213 -7.85 -20.58 -6.06
C ARG A 213 -6.32 -20.41 -5.97
N PRO A 214 -5.54 -21.12 -6.79
CA PRO A 214 -4.09 -20.92 -6.87
C PRO A 214 -3.70 -19.47 -7.16
N GLN A 215 -4.50 -18.74 -7.96
CA GLN A 215 -4.22 -17.34 -8.27
C GLN A 215 -4.39 -16.40 -7.06
N ALA A 216 -5.34 -16.69 -6.16
CA ALA A 216 -5.53 -15.93 -4.92
C ALA A 216 -4.39 -16.17 -3.94
N LEU A 217 -3.95 -17.43 -3.83
CA LEU A 217 -2.80 -17.81 -3.02
C LEU A 217 -1.50 -17.23 -3.57
N LEU A 218 -1.31 -17.23 -4.89
CA LEU A 218 -0.15 -16.60 -5.53
C LEU A 218 -0.15 -15.08 -5.29
N PHE A 219 -1.30 -14.42 -5.46
CA PHE A 219 -1.43 -12.99 -5.15
C PHE A 219 -1.07 -12.70 -3.69
N LEU A 220 -1.61 -13.47 -2.74
CA LEU A 220 -1.29 -13.33 -1.32
C LEU A 220 0.20 -13.58 -1.04
N GLY A 221 0.77 -14.64 -1.64
CA GLY A 221 2.18 -15.00 -1.49
C GLY A 221 3.12 -13.92 -2.02
N VAL A 222 2.86 -13.39 -3.22
CA VAL A 222 3.62 -12.27 -3.81
C VAL A 222 3.47 -11.02 -2.96
N PHE A 223 2.25 -10.70 -2.52
CA PHE A 223 1.99 -9.56 -1.65
C PHE A 223 2.80 -9.66 -0.35
N LEU A 224 2.73 -10.79 0.36
CA LEU A 224 3.47 -11.00 1.61
C LEU A 224 4.99 -11.00 1.36
N PHE A 225 5.45 -11.62 0.28
CA PHE A 225 6.86 -11.63 -0.08
C PHE A 225 7.38 -10.21 -0.35
N VAL A 226 6.67 -9.43 -1.15
CA VAL A 226 7.07 -8.06 -1.48
C VAL A 226 6.95 -7.14 -0.26
N SER A 227 5.94 -7.28 0.58
CA SER A 227 5.75 -6.41 1.74
C SER A 227 6.69 -6.72 2.91
N ILE A 228 7.08 -7.98 3.10
CA ILE A 228 7.87 -8.40 4.27
C ILE A 228 9.31 -8.70 3.85
N PHE A 229 9.51 -9.53 2.82
CA PHE A 229 10.83 -10.01 2.44
C PHE A 229 11.59 -9.01 1.58
N ALA A 230 10.94 -8.26 0.69
CA ALA A 230 11.68 -7.32 -0.17
C ALA A 230 12.42 -6.23 0.63
N PRO A 231 11.82 -5.56 1.65
CA PRO A 231 12.56 -4.61 2.48
C PRO A 231 13.72 -5.25 3.24
N LEU A 232 13.54 -6.46 3.77
CA LEU A 232 14.57 -7.18 4.51
C LEU A 232 15.73 -7.63 3.61
N VAL A 233 15.43 -8.13 2.42
CA VAL A 233 16.43 -8.53 1.42
C VAL A 233 17.16 -7.29 0.89
N ILE A 234 16.45 -6.21 0.59
CA ILE A 234 17.08 -4.95 0.19
C ILE A 234 18.03 -4.48 1.30
N LEU A 235 17.59 -4.49 2.57
CA LEU A 235 18.43 -4.09 3.68
C LEU A 235 19.67 -4.99 3.81
N ARG A 236 19.53 -6.32 3.73
CA ARG A 236 20.66 -7.26 3.79
C ARG A 236 21.66 -7.07 2.64
N VAL A 237 21.16 -7.01 1.40
CA VAL A 237 21.98 -6.75 0.21
C VAL A 237 22.72 -5.41 0.34
N LEU A 238 22.07 -4.39 0.87
CA LEU A 238 22.68 -3.08 1.11
C LEU A 238 23.72 -3.09 2.23
N LEU A 239 23.53 -3.95 3.25
CA LEU A 239 24.46 -4.13 4.36
C LEU A 239 25.61 -5.10 4.02
N GLY A 240 25.52 -5.82 2.89
CA GLY A 240 26.51 -6.82 2.48
C GLY A 240 26.38 -8.15 3.22
N GLU A 241 25.19 -8.46 3.75
CA GLU A 241 24.83 -9.72 4.42
C GLU A 241 23.99 -10.65 3.52
#